data_AF-A0A9C8ABS6-F1
#
_entry.id   AF-A0A9C8ABS6-F1
#
_cell.length_a   1.000
_cell.length_b   1.000
_cell.length_c   1.000
_cell.angle_alpha   90.00
_cell.angle_beta   90.00
_cell.angle_gamma   90.00
#
_symmetry.space_group_name_H-M   'P 1'
#
loop_
_entity.id
_entity.type
_entity.pdbx_description
1 polymer ?
#
loop_
_entity_poly.entity_id
_entity_poly.type
_entity_poly.pdbx_seq_one_letter_code
_entity_poly.pdbx_strand_id
1 'polypeptide(L)'
;MIAFVEGSIGTKEEEERIKAVRANSQYLITIGACATAGGLQALRNFNNTKAWTAGIYAHPQYISTLDTATAIAQHVRVDLELWGCPVNSHQVLSAIRALLFGVTPVQDHDKLCSECKRINVVCVMVTKGVPCMGPVTRTGCGVLCPRYDRDCYACYGPAENTNTDSLTHRFKELGLTSETIARRFFFINNGAPAFAKAGQMVSTAD
;
A
#
# COMPACT_ATOMS: atom_id res chain seq x y z
N MET A 1 1.06 25.35 -7.48
CA MET A 1 0.03 24.40 -7.97
C MET A 1 0.17 23.07 -7.24
N ILE A 2 -0.94 22.49 -6.77
CA ILE A 2 -0.98 21.15 -6.14
C ILE A 2 -1.38 20.13 -7.21
N ALA A 3 -0.61 19.06 -7.35
CA ALA A 3 -0.90 17.94 -8.25
C ALA A 3 -1.16 16.67 -7.42
N PHE A 4 -2.34 16.07 -7.60
CA PHE A 4 -2.65 14.74 -7.08
C PHE A 4 -2.36 13.70 -8.15
N VAL A 5 -1.59 12.68 -7.81
CA VAL A 5 -1.16 11.63 -8.74
C VAL A 5 -1.64 10.27 -8.24
N GLU A 6 -2.50 9.63 -9.02
CA GLU A 6 -2.98 8.26 -8.81
C GLU A 6 -2.30 7.31 -9.82
N GLY A 7 -2.23 6.02 -9.46
CA GLY A 7 -1.72 4.96 -10.32
C GLY A 7 -0.22 4.71 -10.13
N SER A 8 0.22 3.48 -10.39
CA SER A 8 1.65 3.14 -10.43
C SER A 8 2.23 3.42 -11.82
N ILE A 9 3.57 3.57 -11.92
CA ILE A 9 4.24 3.72 -13.22
C ILE A 9 4.45 2.33 -13.81
N GLY A 10 3.77 2.05 -14.92
CA GLY A 10 3.83 0.77 -15.61
C GLY A 10 4.26 0.86 -17.07
N THR A 11 4.38 2.06 -17.64
CA THR A 11 4.79 2.30 -19.03
C THR A 11 5.85 3.41 -19.12
N LYS A 12 6.59 3.46 -20.23
CA LYS A 12 7.59 4.52 -20.47
C LYS A 12 6.96 5.90 -20.62
N GLU A 13 5.77 5.98 -21.21
CA GLU A 13 5.03 7.24 -21.35
C GLU A 13 4.65 7.82 -19.98
N GLU A 14 4.19 6.97 -19.06
CA GLU A 14 3.86 7.39 -17.70
C GLU A 14 5.09 7.91 -16.94
N GLU A 15 6.25 7.28 -17.13
CA GLU A 15 7.52 7.72 -16.55
C GLU A 15 7.92 9.14 -17.02
N GLU A 16 7.75 9.45 -18.29
CA GLU A 16 8.03 10.79 -18.81
C GLU A 16 6.95 11.80 -18.38
N ARG A 17 5.68 11.37 -18.36
CA ARG A 17 4.55 12.20 -17.91
C ARG A 17 4.73 12.63 -16.46
N ILE A 18 5.16 11.74 -15.56
CA ILE A 18 5.32 12.09 -14.14
C ILE A 18 6.45 13.09 -13.90
N LYS A 19 7.54 13.01 -14.68
CA LYS A 19 8.62 14.03 -14.64
C LYS A 19 8.10 15.40 -15.06
N ALA A 20 7.29 15.46 -16.12
CA ALA A 20 6.65 16.71 -16.55
C ALA A 20 5.68 17.26 -15.49
N VAL A 21 4.88 16.41 -14.84
CA VAL A 21 3.99 16.82 -13.74
C VAL A 21 4.79 17.37 -12.56
N ARG A 22 5.89 16.70 -12.16
CA ARG A 22 6.78 17.18 -11.09
C ARG A 22 7.40 18.54 -11.42
N ALA A 23 7.86 18.75 -12.64
CA ALA A 23 8.46 20.02 -13.08
C ALA A 23 7.48 21.20 -13.04
N ASN A 24 6.18 20.93 -13.20
CA ASN A 24 5.11 21.94 -13.22
C ASN A 24 4.31 22.01 -11.91
N SER A 25 4.70 21.27 -10.86
CA SER A 25 3.98 21.23 -9.58
C SER A 25 4.83 21.76 -8.43
N GLN A 26 4.19 22.57 -7.59
CA GLN A 26 4.78 23.04 -6.34
C GLN A 26 4.69 21.95 -5.28
N TYR A 27 3.52 21.30 -5.18
CA TYR A 27 3.28 20.14 -4.35
C TYR A 27 2.83 18.97 -5.22
N LEU A 28 3.55 17.85 -5.15
CA LEU A 28 3.15 16.59 -5.77
C LEU A 28 2.75 15.61 -4.67
N ILE A 29 1.50 15.19 -4.69
CA ILE A 29 0.89 14.35 -3.67
C ILE A 29 0.47 13.04 -4.33
N THR A 30 1.00 11.91 -3.84
CA THR A 30 0.49 10.60 -4.27
C THR A 30 -0.82 10.32 -3.56
N ILE A 31 -1.78 9.78 -4.29
CA ILE A 31 -3.07 9.36 -3.75
C ILE A 31 -3.25 7.87 -4.02
N GLY A 32 -3.33 7.11 -2.92
CA GLY A 32 -3.60 5.69 -2.92
C GLY A 32 -2.37 4.78 -2.95
N ALA A 33 -2.62 3.50 -2.66
CA ALA A 33 -1.62 2.45 -2.55
C ALA A 33 -0.88 2.21 -3.87
N CYS A 34 -1.54 2.37 -5.02
CA CYS A 34 -0.91 2.23 -6.33
C CYS A 34 0.20 3.27 -6.54
N ALA A 35 -0.10 4.55 -6.35
CA ALA A 35 0.88 5.62 -6.53
C ALA A 35 1.99 5.57 -5.47
N THR A 36 1.66 5.12 -4.26
CA THR A 36 2.57 5.17 -3.10
C THR A 36 3.45 3.93 -2.96
N ALA A 37 2.96 2.75 -3.32
CA ALA A 37 3.65 1.48 -3.11
C ALA A 37 3.51 0.50 -4.29
N GLY A 38 3.09 0.97 -5.48
CA GLY A 38 2.84 0.13 -6.66
C GLY A 38 1.48 -0.57 -6.65
N GLY A 39 0.88 -0.77 -5.48
CA GLY A 39 -0.47 -1.33 -5.35
C GLY A 39 -0.57 -2.80 -5.77
N LEU A 40 -1.80 -3.22 -6.09
CA LEU A 40 -2.06 -4.54 -6.66
C LEU A 40 -1.33 -4.75 -7.99
N GLN A 41 -1.10 -3.68 -8.77
CA GLN A 41 -0.44 -3.75 -10.07
C GLN A 41 1.01 -4.26 -9.95
N ALA A 42 1.70 -3.88 -8.86
CA ALA A 42 3.07 -4.30 -8.60
C ALA A 42 3.20 -5.79 -8.22
N LEU A 43 2.11 -6.52 -8.00
CA LEU A 43 2.15 -7.99 -7.91
C LEU A 43 2.67 -8.64 -9.20
N ARG A 44 2.52 -7.97 -10.36
CA ARG A 44 3.10 -8.45 -11.62
C ARG A 44 4.61 -8.55 -11.59
N ASN A 45 5.29 -7.80 -10.71
CA ASN A 45 6.74 -7.79 -10.57
C ASN A 45 7.31 -9.14 -10.10
N PHE A 46 6.46 -9.99 -9.52
CA PHE A 46 6.81 -11.37 -9.14
C PHE A 46 6.66 -12.36 -10.30
N ASN A 47 6.28 -11.91 -11.50
CA ASN A 47 6.01 -12.75 -12.65
C ASN A 47 6.68 -12.22 -13.92
N ASN A 48 6.72 -13.05 -14.97
CA ASN A 48 7.26 -12.65 -16.26
C ASN A 48 6.20 -11.88 -17.06
N THR A 49 6.37 -10.56 -17.15
CA THR A 49 5.44 -9.65 -17.83
C THR A 49 5.19 -10.03 -19.30
N LYS A 50 6.21 -10.49 -20.04
CA LYS A 50 6.04 -10.89 -21.45
C LYS A 50 5.20 -12.15 -21.59
N ALA A 51 5.48 -13.17 -20.77
CA ALA A 51 4.72 -14.41 -20.77
C ALA A 51 3.26 -14.18 -20.35
N TRP A 52 3.04 -13.35 -19.32
CA TRP A 52 1.71 -12.97 -18.86
C TRP A 52 0.92 -12.21 -19.93
N THR A 53 1.53 -11.22 -20.58
CA THR A 53 0.90 -10.44 -21.65
C THR A 53 0.51 -11.34 -22.83
N ALA A 54 1.40 -12.25 -23.26
CA ALA A 54 1.12 -13.19 -24.34
C ALA A 54 0.01 -14.21 -23.98
N GLY A 55 -0.16 -14.53 -22.69
CA GLY A 55 -1.23 -15.40 -22.23
C GLY A 55 -2.62 -14.75 -22.22
N ILE A 56 -2.70 -13.42 -22.19
CA ILE A 56 -3.96 -12.67 -22.11
C ILE A 56 -4.38 -12.10 -23.48
N TYR A 57 -3.42 -11.54 -24.22
CA TYR A 57 -3.71 -10.80 -25.44
C TYR A 57 -3.34 -11.60 -26.68
N ALA A 58 -4.26 -11.65 -27.66
CA ALA A 58 -4.00 -12.28 -28.95
C ALA A 58 -2.87 -11.59 -29.75
N HIS A 59 -2.66 -10.30 -29.53
CA HIS A 59 -1.62 -9.49 -30.17
C HIS A 59 -0.80 -8.73 -29.11
N PRO A 60 0.13 -9.40 -28.40
CA PRO A 60 0.87 -8.81 -27.28
C PRO A 60 1.79 -7.66 -27.72
N GLN A 61 2.20 -7.60 -28.99
CA GLN A 61 3.06 -6.55 -29.54
C GLN A 61 2.46 -5.15 -29.48
N TYR A 62 1.13 -5.02 -29.33
CA TYR A 62 0.47 -3.72 -29.20
C TYR A 62 0.45 -3.19 -27.76
N ILE A 63 0.86 -4.01 -26.79
CA ILE A 63 0.88 -3.63 -25.38
C ILE A 63 2.26 -3.06 -25.03
N SER A 64 2.34 -1.74 -24.92
CA SER A 64 3.53 -1.06 -24.41
C SER A 64 3.51 -1.06 -22.88
N THR A 65 4.29 -1.96 -22.27
CA THR A 65 4.43 -2.04 -20.81
C THR A 65 5.90 -2.21 -20.43
N LEU A 66 6.28 -1.60 -19.30
CA LEU A 66 7.52 -1.92 -18.59
C LEU A 66 7.39 -3.29 -17.93
N ASP A 67 8.52 -3.89 -17.60
CA ASP A 67 8.58 -5.18 -16.90
C ASP A 67 8.03 -5.08 -15.47
N THR A 68 8.09 -3.89 -14.85
CA THR A 68 7.66 -3.66 -13.47
C THR A 68 6.62 -2.55 -13.37
N ALA A 69 5.79 -2.61 -12.33
CA ALA A 69 4.96 -1.50 -11.86
C ALA A 69 5.57 -0.96 -10.56
N THR A 70 5.81 0.35 -10.49
CA THR A 70 6.59 0.99 -9.41
C THR A 70 5.89 2.22 -8.86
N ALA A 71 6.22 2.56 -7.61
CA ALA A 71 5.67 3.75 -6.94
C ALA A 71 6.20 5.04 -7.56
N ILE A 72 5.42 6.12 -7.50
CA ILE A 72 5.78 7.44 -8.02
C ILE A 72 7.09 7.97 -7.41
N ALA A 73 7.29 7.72 -6.10
CA ALA A 73 8.48 8.15 -5.36
C ALA A 73 9.81 7.55 -5.89
N GLN A 74 9.75 6.49 -6.71
CA GLN A 74 10.92 5.92 -7.37
C GLN A 74 11.36 6.73 -8.60
N HIS A 75 10.50 7.60 -9.12
CA HIS A 75 10.74 8.36 -10.36
C HIS A 75 10.92 9.85 -10.13
N VAL A 76 10.20 10.42 -9.15
CA VAL A 76 10.22 11.83 -8.81
C VAL A 76 10.06 12.05 -7.31
N ARG A 77 10.49 13.20 -6.81
CA ARG A 77 10.22 13.61 -5.42
C ARG A 77 8.72 13.79 -5.19
N VAL A 78 8.19 13.08 -4.20
CA VAL A 78 6.83 13.22 -3.66
C VAL A 78 6.87 14.06 -2.39
N ASP A 79 5.96 15.02 -2.25
CA ASP A 79 5.92 15.92 -1.08
C ASP A 79 5.01 15.40 0.04
N LEU A 80 3.98 14.62 -0.30
CA LEU A 80 3.06 13.99 0.64
C LEU A 80 2.49 12.69 0.04
N GLU A 81 2.35 11.67 0.86
CA GLU A 81 1.75 10.40 0.48
C GLU A 81 0.42 10.19 1.23
N LEU A 82 -0.67 10.09 0.48
CA LEU A 82 -1.97 9.71 1.03
C LEU A 82 -2.19 8.21 0.83
N TRP A 83 -2.00 7.47 1.92
CA TRP A 83 -2.12 6.01 1.92
C TRP A 83 -3.58 5.54 1.97
N GLY A 84 -3.90 4.48 1.22
CA GLY A 84 -5.22 3.85 1.19
C GLY A 84 -5.54 3.17 -0.15
N CYS A 85 -6.47 2.22 -0.18
CA CYS A 85 -6.91 1.57 -1.41
C CYS A 85 -8.45 1.39 -1.41
N PRO A 86 -9.22 2.46 -1.69
CA PRO A 86 -8.77 3.84 -1.95
C PRO A 86 -8.51 4.63 -0.66
N VAL A 87 -7.98 5.85 -0.81
CA VAL A 87 -7.99 6.85 0.27
C VAL A 87 -9.43 7.28 0.57
N ASN A 88 -9.66 7.93 1.71
CA ASN A 88 -10.96 8.50 2.04
C ASN A 88 -11.02 10.02 1.86
N SER A 89 -12.24 10.56 1.77
CA SER A 89 -12.49 11.99 1.58
C SER A 89 -11.94 12.85 2.72
N HIS A 90 -11.90 12.33 3.95
CA HIS A 90 -11.35 13.07 5.09
C HIS A 90 -9.85 13.31 4.95
N GLN A 91 -9.07 12.33 4.50
CA GLN A 91 -7.63 12.48 4.21
C GLN A 91 -7.41 13.56 3.14
N VAL A 92 -8.14 13.49 2.03
CA VAL A 92 -7.98 14.42 0.91
C VAL A 92 -8.37 15.85 1.31
N LEU A 93 -9.53 16.03 1.95
CA LEU A 93 -10.00 17.35 2.39
C LEU A 93 -9.08 17.96 3.44
N SER A 94 -8.57 17.15 4.38
CA SER A 94 -7.62 17.60 5.40
C SER A 94 -6.30 18.05 4.78
N ALA A 95 -5.75 17.29 3.82
CA ALA A 95 -4.53 17.65 3.12
C ALA A 95 -4.70 18.94 2.29
N ILE A 96 -5.80 19.08 1.56
CA ILE A 96 -6.11 20.29 0.79
C ILE A 96 -6.21 21.50 1.73
N ARG A 97 -6.99 21.40 2.80
CA ARG A 97 -7.15 22.49 3.78
C ARG A 97 -5.81 22.90 4.37
N ALA A 98 -5.02 21.95 4.84
CA ALA A 98 -3.72 22.22 5.42
C ALA A 98 -2.81 22.99 4.44
N LEU A 99 -2.71 22.51 3.19
CA LEU A 99 -1.89 23.16 2.18
C LEU A 99 -2.41 24.56 1.78
N LEU A 100 -3.73 24.75 1.71
CA LEU A 100 -4.33 26.06 1.45
C LEU A 100 -4.03 27.09 2.55
N PHE A 101 -3.92 26.64 3.81
CA PHE A 101 -3.54 27.49 4.94
C PHE A 101 -2.02 27.59 5.15
N GLY A 102 -1.20 27.00 4.26
CA GLY A 102 0.25 27.03 4.37
C GLY A 102 0.81 26.21 5.54
N VAL A 103 0.04 25.24 6.06
CA VAL A 103 0.48 24.33 7.12
C VAL A 103 0.76 22.93 6.56
N THR A 104 1.76 22.25 7.12
CA THR A 104 2.09 20.88 6.70
C THR A 104 0.96 19.93 7.09
N PRO A 105 0.42 19.13 6.14
CA PRO A 105 -0.59 18.12 6.44
C PRO A 105 -0.09 17.09 7.47
N VAL A 106 -0.95 16.78 8.44
CA VAL A 106 -0.68 15.72 9.43
C VAL A 106 -0.67 14.38 8.70
N GLN A 107 0.30 13.53 9.05
CA GLN A 107 0.39 12.18 8.53
C GLN A 107 0.09 11.17 9.63
N ASP A 108 -0.89 10.30 9.38
CA ASP A 108 -1.24 9.22 10.29
C ASP A 108 -0.26 8.06 10.15
N HIS A 109 0.61 7.91 11.15
CA HIS A 109 1.63 6.85 11.19
C HIS A 109 1.31 5.78 12.23
N ASP A 110 0.37 6.06 13.15
CA ASP A 110 -0.12 5.16 14.18
C ASP A 110 -0.59 3.81 13.59
N LYS A 111 -0.44 2.75 14.38
CA LYS A 111 -0.93 1.41 14.05
C LYS A 111 -2.46 1.38 14.18
N LEU A 112 -3.15 0.70 13.25
CA LEU A 112 -4.62 0.56 13.23
C LEU A 112 -5.18 0.03 14.56
N CYS A 113 -4.41 -0.82 15.25
CA CYS A 113 -4.78 -1.33 16.57
C CYS A 113 -5.09 -0.22 17.57
N SER A 114 -4.39 0.92 17.52
CA SER A 114 -4.64 2.06 18.40
C SER A 114 -6.04 2.63 18.18
N GLU A 115 -6.47 2.78 16.93
CA GLU A 115 -7.82 3.26 16.60
C GLU A 115 -8.87 2.20 16.96
N CYS A 116 -8.64 0.91 16.67
CA CYS A 116 -9.52 -0.18 17.12
C CYS A 116 -9.84 -0.09 18.62
N LYS A 117 -8.80 0.16 19.45
CA LYS A 117 -8.96 0.27 20.90
C LYS A 117 -9.65 1.57 21.31
N ARG A 118 -9.30 2.70 20.69
CA ARG A 118 -9.95 4.00 20.98
C ARG A 118 -11.46 3.98 20.75
N ILE A 119 -11.94 3.21 19.77
CA ILE A 119 -13.37 3.09 19.45
C ILE A 119 -14.01 1.77 19.91
N ASN A 120 -13.38 1.05 20.85
CA ASN A 120 -13.90 -0.19 21.46
C ASN A 120 -14.27 -1.32 20.48
N VAL A 121 -13.55 -1.45 19.36
CA VAL A 121 -13.71 -2.58 18.45
C VAL A 121 -13.07 -3.83 19.06
N VAL A 122 -13.85 -4.91 19.12
CA VAL A 122 -13.39 -6.21 19.61
C VAL A 122 -12.31 -6.76 18.68
N CYS A 123 -11.20 -7.21 19.25
CA CYS A 123 -10.05 -7.66 18.47
C CYS A 123 -10.31 -9.02 17.82
N VAL A 124 -10.61 -9.02 16.52
CA VAL A 124 -10.88 -10.23 15.72
C VAL A 124 -9.75 -11.26 15.75
N MET A 125 -8.49 -10.82 15.89
CA MET A 125 -7.35 -11.74 15.98
C MET A 125 -7.32 -12.51 17.30
N VAL A 126 -7.67 -11.85 18.40
CA VAL A 126 -7.64 -12.46 19.74
C VAL A 126 -8.91 -13.26 19.98
N THR A 127 -10.08 -12.71 19.66
CA THR A 127 -11.36 -13.34 20.00
C THR A 127 -11.82 -14.39 19.00
N LYS A 128 -11.37 -14.29 17.74
CA LYS A 128 -11.81 -15.17 16.65
C LYS A 128 -10.65 -15.90 15.94
N GLY A 129 -9.41 -15.66 16.34
CA GLY A 129 -8.24 -16.26 15.69
C GLY A 129 -8.00 -15.81 14.25
N VAL A 130 -8.56 -14.67 13.83
CA VAL A 130 -8.44 -14.21 12.43
C VAL A 130 -7.10 -13.48 12.20
N PRO A 131 -6.31 -13.83 11.18
CA PRO A 131 -4.96 -13.28 10.93
C PRO A 131 -4.98 -11.82 10.43
N CYS A 132 -5.21 -10.87 11.35
CA CYS A 132 -5.35 -9.45 11.07
C CYS A 132 -4.02 -8.70 10.86
N MET A 133 -3.90 -7.93 9.78
CA MET A 133 -2.71 -7.08 9.53
C MET A 133 -2.70 -5.75 10.30
N GLY A 134 -3.71 -5.49 11.13
CA GLY A 134 -3.85 -4.23 11.88
C GLY A 134 -2.60 -3.81 12.69
N PRO A 135 -1.84 -4.74 13.32
CA PRO A 135 -0.64 -4.37 14.09
C PRO A 135 0.48 -3.71 13.29
N VAL A 136 0.50 -3.88 11.97
CA VAL A 136 1.53 -3.34 11.07
C VAL A 136 0.96 -2.36 10.05
N THR A 137 -0.33 -2.02 10.12
CA THR A 137 -1.00 -1.15 9.15
C THR A 137 -1.26 0.23 9.74
N ARG A 138 -1.10 1.29 8.94
CA ARG A 138 -1.46 2.66 9.31
C ARG A 138 -2.94 2.79 9.67
N THR A 139 -3.22 3.71 10.57
CA THR A 139 -4.56 4.14 10.93
C THR A 139 -5.15 5.09 9.89
N GLY A 140 -6.40 5.55 10.09
CA GLY A 140 -7.02 6.57 9.24
C GLY A 140 -8.09 6.02 8.29
N CYS A 141 -8.27 4.71 8.20
CA CYS A 141 -9.33 4.07 7.42
C CYS A 141 -10.68 3.97 8.16
N GLY A 142 -10.77 4.48 9.39
CA GLY A 142 -11.97 4.37 10.23
C GLY A 142 -12.20 2.98 10.80
N VAL A 143 -11.17 2.12 10.84
CA VAL A 143 -11.25 0.73 11.32
C VAL A 143 -12.34 -0.06 10.58
N LEU A 144 -12.46 0.16 9.26
CA LEU A 144 -13.59 -0.38 8.50
C LEU A 144 -13.70 -1.91 8.59
N CYS A 145 -12.63 -2.65 8.26
CA CYS A 145 -12.72 -4.11 8.21
C CYS A 145 -12.97 -4.73 9.60
N PRO A 146 -12.24 -4.37 10.66
CA PRO A 146 -12.47 -4.96 11.99
C PRO A 146 -13.84 -4.64 12.59
N ARG A 147 -14.46 -3.50 12.23
CA ARG A 147 -15.85 -3.17 12.63
C ARG A 147 -16.89 -4.13 12.06
N TYR A 148 -16.59 -4.76 10.94
CA TYR A 148 -17.45 -5.76 10.30
C TYR A 148 -16.87 -7.18 10.46
N ASP A 149 -16.18 -7.43 11.57
CA ASP A 149 -15.67 -8.76 11.93
C ASP A 149 -14.71 -9.39 10.92
N ARG A 150 -13.98 -8.55 10.18
CA ARG A 150 -12.95 -8.98 9.23
C ARG A 150 -11.55 -8.55 9.67
N ASP A 151 -10.54 -9.29 9.23
CA ASP A 151 -9.16 -8.85 9.32
C ASP A 151 -8.90 -7.58 8.51
N CYS A 152 -7.93 -6.79 8.97
CA CYS A 152 -7.34 -5.74 8.16
C CYS A 152 -6.47 -6.37 7.04
N TYR A 153 -6.60 -5.83 5.82
CA TYR A 153 -5.84 -6.25 4.63
C TYR A 153 -4.55 -5.47 4.40
N ALA A 154 -4.19 -4.56 5.31
CA ALA A 154 -3.07 -3.64 5.16
C ALA A 154 -3.16 -2.67 3.96
N CYS A 155 -4.38 -2.31 3.51
CA CYS A 155 -4.56 -1.44 2.35
C CYS A 155 -4.04 0.00 2.56
N TYR A 156 -3.96 0.47 3.81
CA TYR A 156 -3.39 1.79 4.18
C TYR A 156 -1.87 1.75 4.37
N GLY A 157 -1.21 0.64 4.04
CA GLY A 157 0.25 0.53 4.05
C GLY A 157 0.86 0.40 5.45
N PRO A 158 2.20 0.28 5.52
CA PRO A 158 2.92 0.00 6.76
C PRO A 158 2.89 1.19 7.72
N ALA A 159 2.54 0.93 8.98
CA ALA A 159 2.64 1.91 10.07
C ALA A 159 4.10 2.29 10.40
N GLU A 160 4.31 3.23 11.31
CA GLU A 160 5.64 3.42 11.89
C GLU A 160 6.05 2.25 12.77
N ASN A 161 7.35 1.95 12.80
CA ASN A 161 7.96 0.94 13.66
C ASN A 161 7.18 -0.39 13.63
N THR A 162 6.97 -0.93 12.42
CA THR A 162 6.28 -2.21 12.22
C THR A 162 7.12 -3.37 12.74
N ASN A 163 6.53 -4.21 13.60
CA ASN A 163 7.14 -5.47 14.03
C ASN A 163 6.56 -6.63 13.22
N THR A 164 7.04 -6.77 11.98
CA THR A 164 6.58 -7.81 11.03
C THR A 164 6.97 -9.21 11.47
N ASP A 165 8.07 -9.35 12.21
CA ASP A 165 8.60 -10.65 12.65
C ASP A 165 7.71 -11.25 13.74
N SER A 166 7.33 -10.47 14.75
CA SER A 166 6.38 -10.91 15.78
C SER A 166 5.00 -11.19 15.20
N LEU A 167 4.54 -10.39 14.22
CA LEU A 167 3.27 -10.66 13.54
C LEU A 167 3.32 -11.97 12.75
N THR A 168 4.44 -12.24 12.08
CA THR A 168 4.69 -13.51 11.37
C THR A 168 4.61 -14.69 12.33
N HIS A 169 5.31 -14.62 13.47
CA HIS A 169 5.25 -15.66 14.50
C HIS A 169 3.82 -15.91 14.96
N ARG A 170 3.08 -14.82 15.24
CA ARG A 170 1.68 -14.92 15.63
C ARG A 170 0.81 -15.57 14.57
N PHE A 171 1.04 -15.31 13.29
CA PHE A 171 0.32 -15.98 12.21
C PHE A 171 0.66 -17.47 12.09
N LYS A 172 1.92 -17.86 12.35
CA LYS A 172 2.31 -19.28 12.43
C LYS A 172 1.58 -19.99 13.58
N GLU A 173 1.48 -19.36 14.75
CA GLU A 173 0.69 -19.89 15.88
C GLU A 173 -0.81 -20.04 15.55
N LEU A 174 -1.35 -19.17 14.69
CA LEU A 174 -2.72 -19.28 14.17
C LEU A 174 -2.88 -20.35 13.08
N GLY A 175 -1.80 -21.08 12.74
CA GLY A 175 -1.81 -22.20 11.80
C GLY A 175 -1.64 -21.80 10.33
N LEU A 176 -1.20 -20.58 10.02
CA LEU A 176 -0.94 -20.18 8.63
C LEU A 176 0.40 -20.73 8.14
N THR A 177 0.42 -21.18 6.87
CA THR A 177 1.66 -21.52 6.16
C THR A 177 2.48 -20.27 5.85
N SER A 178 3.81 -20.40 5.72
CA SER A 178 4.66 -19.25 5.36
C SER A 178 4.27 -18.64 4.02
N GLU A 179 3.85 -19.44 3.04
CA GLU A 179 3.31 -18.92 1.76
C GLU A 179 2.09 -18.00 1.97
N THR A 180 1.14 -18.42 2.81
CA THR A 180 -0.06 -17.63 3.11
C THR A 180 0.30 -16.34 3.83
N ILE A 181 1.27 -16.38 4.75
CA ILE A 181 1.77 -15.20 5.45
C ILE A 181 2.47 -14.25 4.49
N ALA A 182 3.36 -14.75 3.62
CA ALA A 182 4.05 -13.95 2.63
C ALA A 182 3.07 -13.24 1.69
N ARG A 183 2.02 -13.94 1.21
CA ARG A 183 0.95 -13.35 0.39
C ARG A 183 0.24 -12.19 1.09
N ARG A 184 0.05 -12.25 2.41
CA ARG A 184 -0.56 -11.15 3.18
C ARG A 184 0.31 -9.90 3.19
N PHE A 185 1.62 -10.05 3.33
CA PHE A 185 2.56 -8.92 3.21
C PHE A 185 2.63 -8.39 1.77
N PHE A 186 2.61 -9.26 0.76
CA PHE A 186 2.67 -8.83 -0.64
C PHE A 186 1.36 -8.25 -1.18
N PHE A 187 0.22 -8.42 -0.51
CA PHE A 187 -1.09 -8.23 -1.14
C PHE A 187 -1.28 -6.87 -1.85
N ILE A 188 -1.50 -5.77 -1.11
CA ILE A 188 -1.79 -4.46 -1.72
C ILE A 188 -0.56 -3.57 -1.76
N ASN A 189 0.23 -3.54 -0.70
CA ASN A 189 1.38 -2.63 -0.57
C ASN A 189 2.71 -3.38 -0.71
N ASN A 190 2.83 -4.32 -1.67
CA ASN A 190 4.06 -5.11 -1.89
C ASN A 190 5.30 -4.26 -2.20
N GLY A 191 5.15 -3.10 -2.84
CA GLY A 191 6.29 -2.23 -3.14
C GLY A 191 6.77 -1.43 -1.92
N ALA A 192 6.07 -1.48 -0.78
CA ALA A 192 6.50 -0.82 0.44
C ALA A 192 7.63 -1.62 1.10
N PRO A 193 8.80 -1.02 1.42
CA PRO A 193 9.97 -1.77 1.88
C PRO A 193 9.75 -2.70 3.07
N ALA A 194 8.97 -2.26 4.07
CA ALA A 194 8.67 -3.05 5.26
C ALA A 194 7.91 -4.34 4.92
N PHE A 195 6.93 -4.27 4.01
CA PHE A 195 6.13 -5.43 3.60
C PHE A 195 6.86 -6.28 2.56
N ALA A 196 7.58 -5.67 1.62
CA ALA A 196 8.42 -6.37 0.65
C ALA A 196 9.42 -7.29 1.37
N LYS A 197 10.17 -6.71 2.32
CA LYS A 197 11.19 -7.44 3.10
C LYS A 197 10.55 -8.55 3.93
N ALA A 198 9.46 -8.26 4.65
CA ALA A 198 8.77 -9.26 5.46
C ALA A 198 8.25 -10.43 4.60
N GLY A 199 7.58 -10.13 3.49
CA GLY A 199 7.10 -11.17 2.57
C GLY A 199 8.23 -12.04 2.02
N GLN A 200 9.35 -11.44 1.62
CA GLN A 200 10.53 -12.16 1.12
C GLN A 200 11.12 -13.06 2.21
N MET A 201 11.39 -12.51 3.40
CA MET A 201 11.96 -13.26 4.52
C MET A 201 11.10 -14.48 4.89
N VAL A 202 9.78 -14.32 4.90
CA VAL A 202 8.86 -15.42 5.22
C VAL A 202 8.82 -16.45 4.10
N SER A 203 8.85 -16.03 2.83
CA SER A 203 8.83 -16.95 1.69
C SER A 203 10.08 -17.81 1.56
N THR A 204 11.22 -17.37 2.12
CA THR A 204 12.51 -18.09 2.07
C THR A 204 12.81 -18.89 3.33
N ALA A 205 11.94 -18.83 4.35
CA ALA A 205 12.19 -19.42 5.68
C ALA A 205 11.77 -20.90 5.80
N ASP A 206 11.25 -21.49 4.72
CA ASP A 206 10.81 -22.90 4.66
C ASP A 206 11.58 -23.67 3.59
#